data_AF-A0A6A3A8V5-F1
#
_entry.id   AF-A0A6A3A8V5-F1
#
_cell.length_a   1.000
_cell.length_b   1.000
_cell.length_c   1.000
_cell.angle_alpha   90.00
_cell.angle_beta   90.00
_cell.angle_gamma   90.00
#
_symmetry.space_group_name_H-M   'P 1'
#
loop_
_entity.id
_entity.type
_entity.pdbx_description
1 polymer ?
#
loop_
_entity_poly.entity_id
_entity_poly.type
_entity_poly.pdbx_seq_one_letter_code
_entity_poly.pdbx_strand_id
1 'polypeptide(L)'
;MGRLLEKFGLESSPINTKGYETLLNLVENTKGDSFDLYYGLFMNNQNALEQLERLNMAFESIKKDLFGRLHQVYRKQLFGDNVEVEKKMRFPQKLLGNGSLIESLLDNVRQDGS
;
A
#
# COMPACT_ATOMS: atom_id res chain seq x y z
N MET A 1 -17.64 -2.16 0.71
CA MET A 1 -16.61 -2.02 1.77
C MET A 1 -16.51 -3.24 2.66
N GLY A 2 -17.59 -3.76 3.27
CA GLY A 2 -17.54 -4.95 4.13
C GLY A 2 -16.74 -6.13 3.57
N ARG A 3 -17.05 -6.61 2.36
CA ARG A 3 -16.27 -7.68 1.67
C ARG A 3 -14.80 -7.34 1.38
N LEU A 4 -14.50 -6.06 1.14
CA LEU A 4 -13.11 -5.62 0.95
C LEU A 4 -12.34 -5.72 2.27
N LEU A 5 -12.96 -5.28 3.36
CA LEU A 5 -12.40 -5.33 4.71
C LEU A 5 -12.29 -6.78 5.24
N GLU A 6 -13.23 -7.65 4.87
CA GLU A 6 -13.13 -9.10 5.11
C GLU A 6 -11.89 -9.69 4.40
N LYS A 7 -11.70 -9.39 3.11
CA LYS A 7 -10.51 -9.82 2.36
C LYS A 7 -9.21 -9.23 2.88
N PHE A 8 -9.25 -8.03 3.45
CA PHE A 8 -8.11 -7.41 4.12
C PHE A 8 -7.71 -8.17 5.40
N GLY A 9 -8.63 -8.95 5.98
CA GLY A 9 -8.35 -9.76 7.17
C GLY A 9 -8.37 -8.95 8.46
N LEU A 10 -9.36 -8.07 8.63
CA LEU A 10 -9.50 -7.34 9.89
C LEU A 10 -9.71 -8.31 11.06
N GLU A 11 -8.86 -8.20 12.07
CA GLU A 11 -8.98 -8.91 13.33
C GLU A 11 -9.12 -7.92 14.49
N SER A 12 -9.83 -8.34 15.54
CA SER A 12 -9.93 -7.57 16.77
C SER A 12 -8.61 -7.61 17.54
N SER A 13 -8.26 -6.51 18.19
CA SER A 13 -7.10 -6.41 19.07
C SER A 13 -7.48 -5.81 20.43
N PRO A 14 -6.66 -5.99 21.48
CA PRO A 14 -6.91 -5.37 22.79
C PRO A 14 -6.93 -3.83 22.79
N ILE A 15 -6.39 -3.19 21.75
CA ILE A 15 -6.21 -1.73 21.65
C ILE A 15 -7.09 -1.10 20.57
N ASN A 16 -8.20 -1.74 20.23
CA ASN A 16 -9.10 -1.21 19.21
C ASN A 16 -9.58 0.21 19.56
N THR A 17 -9.63 1.06 18.55
CA THR A 17 -10.31 2.35 18.66
C THR A 17 -11.79 2.17 18.33
N LYS A 18 -12.65 3.07 18.83
CA LYS A 18 -14.10 3.05 18.52
C LYS A 18 -14.40 3.06 17.00
N GLY A 19 -13.60 3.79 16.24
CA GLY A 19 -13.71 3.81 14.78
C GLY A 19 -13.37 2.46 14.16
N TYR A 20 -12.34 1.79 14.67
CA TYR A 20 -11.98 0.45 14.22
C TYR A 20 -13.02 -0.61 14.60
N GLU A 21 -13.61 -0.53 15.80
CA GLU A 21 -14.73 -1.40 16.20
C GLU A 21 -15.92 -1.27 15.26
N THR A 22 -16.19 -0.06 14.75
CA THR A 22 -17.25 0.16 13.76
C THR A 22 -16.95 -0.54 12.43
N LEU A 23 -15.68 -0.61 12.03
CA LEU A 23 -15.25 -1.37 10.84
C LEU A 23 -15.40 -2.87 11.04
N LEU A 24 -15.04 -3.40 12.21
CA LEU A 24 -15.24 -4.81 12.56
C LEU A 24 -16.73 -5.18 12.50
N ASN A 25 -17.60 -4.34 13.10
CA ASN A 25 -19.04 -4.54 13.06
C ASN A 25 -19.61 -4.48 11.63
N LEU A 26 -19.07 -3.60 10.77
CA LEU A 26 -19.46 -3.57 9.36
C LEU A 26 -19.12 -4.88 8.65
N VAL A 27 -17.96 -5.49 8.92
CA VAL A 27 -17.59 -6.80 8.35
C VAL A 27 -18.53 -7.88 8.85
N GLU A 28 -18.75 -7.98 10.16
CA GLU A 28 -19.67 -8.97 10.75
C GLU A 28 -21.07 -8.91 10.13
N ASN A 29 -21.60 -7.71 9.92
CA ASN A 29 -22.94 -7.51 9.38
C ASN A 29 -23.06 -7.73 7.87
N THR A 30 -21.96 -7.89 7.14
CA THR A 30 -21.98 -8.00 5.66
C THR A 30 -21.33 -9.27 5.12
N LYS A 31 -20.51 -9.97 5.93
CA LYS A 31 -19.91 -11.25 5.53
C LYS A 31 -20.94 -12.37 5.32
N GLY A 32 -22.09 -12.28 5.99
CA GLY A 32 -23.17 -13.28 5.91
C GLY A 32 -23.94 -13.26 4.59
N ASP A 33 -23.83 -12.19 3.80
CA ASP A 33 -24.47 -12.11 2.50
C ASP A 33 -23.79 -13.05 1.50
N SER A 34 -24.56 -13.71 0.63
CA SER A 34 -23.99 -14.53 -0.45
C SER A 34 -23.25 -13.68 -1.48
N PHE A 35 -22.22 -14.26 -2.11
CA PHE A 35 -21.51 -13.58 -3.18
C PHE A 35 -22.46 -13.19 -4.33
N ASP A 36 -23.42 -14.06 -4.67
CA ASP A 36 -24.41 -13.80 -5.72
C ASP A 36 -25.26 -12.57 -5.44
N LEU A 37 -25.67 -12.33 -4.19
CA LEU A 37 -26.39 -11.11 -3.82
C LEU A 37 -25.53 -9.87 -4.08
N TYR A 38 -24.25 -9.92 -3.66
CA TYR A 38 -23.33 -8.81 -3.86
C TYR A 38 -23.03 -8.55 -5.35
N TYR A 39 -22.85 -9.61 -6.13
CA TYR A 39 -22.69 -9.52 -7.57
C TYR A 39 -23.95 -8.96 -8.24
N GLY A 40 -25.15 -9.40 -7.79
CA GLY A 40 -26.41 -8.84 -8.24
C GLY A 40 -26.52 -7.33 -8.00
N LEU A 41 -26.09 -6.83 -6.84
CA LEU A 41 -26.06 -5.40 -6.55
C LEU A 41 -25.10 -4.63 -7.46
N PHE A 42 -23.95 -5.23 -7.78
CA PHE A 42 -23.00 -4.65 -8.74
C PHE A 42 -23.61 -4.57 -10.14
N MET A 43 -24.21 -5.67 -10.63
CA MET A 43 -24.78 -5.73 -11.98
C MET A 43 -25.99 -4.80 -12.17
N ASN A 44 -26.76 -4.52 -11.12
CA ASN A 44 -27.96 -3.69 -11.18
C ASN A 44 -27.71 -2.19 -10.85
N ASN A 45 -26.49 -1.81 -10.46
CA ASN A 45 -26.14 -0.42 -10.19
C ASN A 45 -25.30 0.14 -11.34
N GLN A 46 -25.90 1.03 -12.14
CA GLN A 46 -25.25 1.66 -13.30
C GLN A 46 -23.98 2.43 -12.93
N ASN A 47 -23.85 2.89 -11.67
CA ASN A 47 -22.69 3.63 -11.18
C ASN A 47 -21.64 2.72 -10.51
N ALA A 48 -21.88 1.41 -10.38
CA ALA A 48 -21.03 0.53 -9.59
C ALA A 48 -19.59 0.51 -10.07
N LEU A 49 -19.38 0.50 -11.39
CA LEU A 49 -18.05 0.51 -11.99
C LEU A 49 -17.32 1.82 -11.71
N GLU A 50 -17.98 2.96 -11.90
CA GLU A 50 -17.39 4.28 -11.60
C GLU A 50 -17.06 4.41 -10.10
N GLN A 51 -17.94 3.95 -9.23
CA GLN A 51 -17.71 3.97 -7.78
C GLN A 51 -16.51 3.12 -7.37
N LEU A 52 -16.34 1.95 -7.99
CA LEU A 52 -15.19 1.09 -7.74
C LEU A 52 -13.87 1.76 -8.18
N GLU A 53 -13.89 2.41 -9.36
CA GLU A 53 -12.72 3.12 -9.85
C GLU A 53 -12.38 4.34 -8.97
N ARG A 54 -13.38 5.14 -8.56
CA ARG A 54 -13.17 6.26 -7.64
C ARG A 54 -12.59 5.82 -6.30
N LEU A 55 -13.01 4.66 -5.79
CA LEU A 55 -12.44 4.08 -4.58
C LEU A 55 -10.96 3.73 -4.78
N ASN A 56 -10.62 3.10 -5.91
CA ASN A 56 -9.24 2.76 -6.26
C ASN A 56 -8.35 4.01 -6.37
N MET A 57 -8.82 5.05 -7.08
CA MET A 57 -8.10 6.32 -7.21
C MET A 57 -7.87 6.99 -5.85
N ALA A 58 -8.87 7.00 -4.97
CA ALA A 58 -8.74 7.56 -3.63
C ALA A 58 -7.68 6.80 -2.80
N PHE A 59 -7.68 5.46 -2.89
CA PHE A 59 -6.70 4.62 -2.21
C PHE A 59 -5.27 4.89 -2.70
N GLU A 60 -5.05 4.92 -4.02
CA GLU A 60 -3.73 5.21 -4.59
C GLU A 60 -3.25 6.64 -4.30
N SER A 61 -4.16 7.62 -4.26
CA SER A 61 -3.82 8.99 -3.87
C SER A 61 -3.28 9.05 -2.43
N ILE A 62 -3.99 8.42 -1.48
CA ILE A 62 -3.56 8.40 -0.07
C ILE A 62 -2.20 7.70 0.06
N LYS A 63 -2.04 6.57 -0.62
CA LYS A 63 -0.77 5.82 -0.66
C LYS A 63 0.37 6.70 -1.15
N LYS A 64 0.17 7.43 -2.26
CA LYS A 64 1.18 8.35 -2.81
C LYS A 64 1.55 9.45 -1.81
N ASP A 65 0.59 10.04 -1.13
CA ASP A 65 0.84 11.08 -0.14
C ASP A 65 1.66 10.56 1.06
N LEU A 66 1.35 9.36 1.54
CA LEU A 66 2.09 8.69 2.62
C LEU A 66 3.54 8.40 2.21
N PHE A 67 3.76 7.77 1.06
CA PHE A 67 5.11 7.48 0.57
C PHE A 67 5.89 8.75 0.22
N GLY A 68 5.23 9.78 -0.29
CA GLY A 68 5.85 11.09 -0.55
C GLY A 68 6.44 11.69 0.72
N ARG A 69 5.68 11.69 1.82
CA ARG A 69 6.15 12.15 3.13
C ARG A 69 7.26 11.27 3.68
N LEU A 70 7.11 9.95 3.58
CA LEU A 70 8.13 9.00 4.02
C LEU A 70 9.47 9.22 3.30
N HIS A 71 9.45 9.37 1.97
CA HIS A 71 10.64 9.68 1.19
C HIS A 71 11.28 11.01 1.59
N GLN A 72 10.48 12.03 1.94
CA GLN A 72 11.00 13.31 2.43
C GLN A 72 11.73 13.14 3.77
N VAL A 73 11.20 12.33 4.69
CA VAL A 73 11.86 12.01 5.97
C VAL A 73 13.20 11.32 5.72
N TYR A 74 13.24 10.26 4.90
CA TYR A 74 14.48 9.57 4.57
C TYR A 74 15.51 10.48 3.89
N ARG A 75 15.07 11.36 2.97
CA ARG A 75 15.97 12.32 2.30
C ARG A 75 16.64 13.25 3.31
N LYS A 76 15.88 13.81 4.25
CA LYS A 76 16.42 14.70 5.28
C LYS A 76 17.40 13.98 6.21
N GLN A 77 17.10 12.74 6.58
CA GLN A 77 17.98 11.92 7.42
C GLN A 77 19.30 11.56 6.70
N LEU A 78 19.26 11.26 5.39
CA LEU A 78 20.43 10.83 4.62
C LEU A 78 21.33 11.98 4.16
N PHE A 79 20.76 13.14 3.82
CA PHE A 79 21.50 14.24 3.16
C PHE A 79 21.54 15.55 3.97
N GLY A 80 20.89 15.61 5.14
CA GLY A 80 20.75 16.84 5.93
C GLY A 80 19.89 17.91 5.24
N ASP A 81 19.74 19.09 5.86
CA ASP A 81 18.95 20.20 5.31
C ASP A 81 19.65 20.92 4.13
N ASN A 82 20.91 20.60 3.84
CA ASN A 82 21.73 21.23 2.80
C ASN A 82 21.64 20.50 1.45
N VAL A 83 20.43 20.41 0.90
CA VAL A 83 20.21 19.77 -0.41
C VAL A 83 19.70 20.84 -1.38
N GLU A 84 20.60 21.72 -1.83
CA GLU A 84 20.54 22.24 -3.20
C GLU A 84 20.96 21.11 -4.15
N VAL A 85 20.12 20.08 -4.29
CA VAL A 85 20.39 19.04 -5.29
C VAL A 85 19.55 19.32 -6.50
N GLU A 86 20.26 19.87 -7.49
CA GLU A 86 19.90 19.94 -8.89
C GLU A 86 19.05 18.74 -9.34
N LYS A 87 18.08 19.01 -10.22
CA LYS A 87 17.34 18.03 -11.01
C LYS A 87 18.28 17.03 -11.72
N LYS A 88 18.75 16.00 -11.04
CA LYS A 88 19.52 14.92 -11.66
C LYS A 88 19.43 13.59 -10.93
N MET A 89 18.23 13.20 -10.49
CA MET A 89 17.90 11.77 -10.41
C MET A 89 17.10 11.37 -11.64
N ARG A 90 17.81 11.21 -12.77
CA ARG A 90 17.35 10.28 -13.80
C ARG A 90 17.50 8.89 -13.20
N PHE A 91 16.39 8.26 -12.82
CA PHE A 91 16.39 6.81 -12.63
C PHE A 91 16.90 6.19 -13.94
N PRO A 92 17.99 5.42 -13.95
CA PRO A 92 18.39 4.70 -15.15
C PRO A 92 17.29 3.68 -15.43
N GLN A 93 16.59 3.84 -16.54
CA GLN A 93 15.54 2.93 -17.05
C GLN A 93 16.08 1.55 -17.48
N LYS A 94 17.16 1.07 -16.84
CA LYS A 94 17.78 -0.23 -17.10
C LYS A 94 17.90 -1.03 -15.80
N LEU A 95 16.80 -1.24 -15.08
CA LEU A 95 16.73 -2.28 -14.03
C LEU A 95 15.37 -2.99 -14.04
N LEU A 96 14.92 -3.37 -15.24
CA LEU A 96 14.02 -4.49 -15.46
C LEU A 96 14.81 -5.51 -16.28
N GLY A 97 15.54 -6.40 -15.59
CA GLY A 97 16.41 -7.38 -16.22
C GLY A 97 17.12 -8.27 -15.19
N ASN A 98 16.38 -9.27 -14.70
CA ASN A 98 16.82 -10.54 -14.12
C ASN A 98 17.92 -10.54 -13.02
N GLY A 99 17.48 -10.66 -11.77
CA GLY A 99 17.74 -11.89 -10.97
C GLY A 99 19.16 -12.24 -10.52
N SER A 100 20.14 -11.34 -10.55
CA SER A 100 21.55 -11.69 -10.22
C SER A 100 22.22 -10.84 -9.13
N LEU A 101 21.54 -9.84 -8.56
CA LEU A 101 22.18 -8.86 -7.66
C LEU A 101 22.18 -9.23 -6.17
N ILE A 102 21.63 -10.38 -5.78
CA ILE A 102 21.65 -10.82 -4.38
C ILE A 102 22.99 -11.51 -4.03
N GLU A 103 23.69 -12.09 -5.01
CA GLU A 103 24.89 -12.89 -4.75
C GLU A 103 26.15 -12.04 -4.56
N SER A 104 26.26 -10.90 -5.25
CA SER A 104 27.44 -10.00 -5.13
C SER A 104 27.51 -9.18 -3.84
N LEU A 105 26.42 -9.12 -3.06
CA LEU A 105 26.35 -8.39 -1.80
C LEU A 105 26.84 -9.22 -0.60
N LEU A 106 26.88 -10.56 -0.71
CA LEU A 106 27.31 -11.43 0.39
C LEU A 106 28.83 -11.74 0.37
N ASP A 107 29.50 -11.62 -0.77
CA ASP A 107 30.94 -11.91 -0.87
C ASP A 107 31.83 -10.77 -0.37
N ASN A 108 31.35 -9.52 -0.41
CA ASN A 108 32.12 -8.36 0.07
C ASN A 108 32.21 -8.24 1.60
N VAL A 109 31.45 -9.05 2.36
CA VAL A 109 31.48 -9.03 3.84
C VAL A 109 32.53 -9.99 4.42
N ARG A 110 33.14 -10.88 3.61
CA ARG A 110 34.04 -11.92 4.11
C ARG A 110 35.54 -11.63 3.99
N GLN A 111 35.97 -10.48 3.46
CA GLN A 111 37.40 -10.22 3.21
C GLN A 111 38.07 -9.12 4.05
N ASP A 112 37.38 -8.45 4.97
CA ASP A 112 38.00 -7.40 5.80
C ASP A 112 38.28 -7.84 7.25
N GLY A 113 38.86 -9.04 7.39
CA GLY A 113 39.21 -9.63 8.68
C GLY A 113 40.44 -10.52 8.59
N SER A 114 41.61 -9.93 8.40
CA SER A 114 42.93 -10.49 8.77
C SER A 114 43.97 -9.39 8.88
#